data_AF-A0A7Y5GSL5-F1
#
_entry.id   AF-A0A7Y5GSL5-F1
#
_cell.length_a   1.000
_cell.length_b   1.000
_cell.length_c   1.000
_cell.angle_alpha   90.00
_cell.angle_beta   90.00
_cell.angle_gamma   90.00
#
_symmetry.space_group_name_H-M   'P 1'
#
loop_
_entity.id
_entity.type
_entity.pdbx_description
1 polymer ?
#
loop_
_entity_poly.entity_id
_entity_poly.type
_entity_poly.pdbx_seq_one_letter_code
_entity_poly.pdbx_strand_id
1 'polypeptide(L)'
;MNRIGLVGLLFLSLAACGDTSYEDWNPPDTVGQGGSSSETPPLTVGGQIVVAAKETIPTMLDLHTTVFQRTCSPDGGVCHNSKEYPDLHTAGNLLDSIWKPCNLAESKSQGVVDMCEPPGEWLEILTGTQKGFKTRIAWTAPEDSRWVITLEAPIPGECWPHVAGFRIVAGDGSNEVLLELFQEILEVKCGQTKVYLNYFNTFGPELQDALQWRVQGGDPNRNGVFGYDFGGALIVPGELERSYLLLRMLGVVPGTPMPLANQPLDDKEWLALMCWIETLSDTPSVMDVIDYDGCEAAKTVIKTGELPEISPVEVWP
;
A
#
# COMPACT_ATOMS: atom_id res chain seq x y z
N MET A 1 44.29 16.10 20.86
CA MET A 1 44.92 16.05 19.52
C MET A 1 44.04 16.84 18.56
N ASN A 2 44.51 18.03 18.17
CA ASN A 2 43.81 18.97 17.29
C ASN A 2 43.71 18.43 15.86
N ARG A 3 42.54 18.52 15.24
CA ARG A 3 42.42 18.74 13.79
C ARG A 3 41.33 19.77 13.50
N ILE A 4 41.81 20.93 13.06
CA ILE A 4 41.08 22.02 12.45
C ILE A 4 40.88 21.63 10.97
N GLY A 5 39.64 21.62 10.50
CA GLY A 5 39.26 21.37 9.10
C GLY A 5 38.64 22.63 8.50
N LEU A 6 39.29 23.12 7.44
CA LEU A 6 39.12 24.41 6.80
C LEU A 6 37.82 24.51 5.98
N VAL A 7 37.12 25.64 6.10
CA VAL A 7 35.94 26.03 5.31
C VAL A 7 36.40 26.57 3.95
N GLY A 8 35.90 25.99 2.86
CA GLY A 8 36.06 26.51 1.50
C GLY A 8 34.75 27.12 1.00
N LEU A 9 34.69 28.45 0.95
CA LEU A 9 33.63 29.21 0.28
C LEU A 9 33.88 29.18 -1.24
N LEU A 10 32.92 28.65 -2.01
CA LEU A 10 32.94 28.73 -3.47
C LEU A 10 32.00 29.87 -3.91
N PHE A 11 32.58 30.93 -4.47
CA PHE A 11 31.85 32.00 -5.14
C PHE A 11 31.48 31.52 -6.56
N LEU A 12 30.18 31.43 -6.87
CA LEU A 12 29.68 31.30 -8.24
C LEU A 12 29.31 32.69 -8.77
N SER A 13 30.02 33.12 -9.82
CA SER A 13 29.74 34.36 -10.55
C SER A 13 28.55 34.19 -11.49
N LEU A 14 27.65 35.19 -11.47
CA LEU A 14 26.62 35.39 -12.48
C LEU A 14 27.25 35.69 -13.85
N ALA A 15 26.75 35.02 -14.89
CA ALA A 15 26.92 35.44 -16.28
C ALA A 15 25.54 35.77 -16.85
N ALA A 16 25.35 37.04 -17.22
CA ALA A 16 24.22 37.55 -17.97
C ALA A 16 24.59 37.63 -19.46
N CYS A 17 23.76 37.02 -20.30
CA CYS A 17 23.68 37.22 -21.75
C CYS A 17 22.20 37.02 -22.10
N GLY A 18 21.53 37.79 -22.96
CA GLY A 18 21.88 38.87 -23.86
C GLY A 18 20.67 39.01 -24.81
N ASP A 19 20.12 40.21 -24.95
CA ASP A 19 18.95 40.48 -25.79
C ASP A 19 19.26 40.17 -27.27
N THR A 20 18.45 39.33 -27.89
CA THR A 20 18.40 39.19 -29.35
C THR A 20 17.09 39.81 -29.83
N SER A 21 17.24 40.90 -30.59
CA SER A 21 16.16 41.57 -31.32
C SER A 21 15.60 40.64 -32.39
N TYR A 22 14.34 40.26 -32.24
CA TYR A 22 13.56 39.47 -33.19
C TYR A 22 13.12 40.40 -34.34
N GLU A 23 13.63 40.16 -35.55
CA GLU A 23 13.19 40.86 -36.76
C GLU A 23 11.84 40.33 -37.23
N ASP A 24 10.98 41.29 -37.57
CA ASP A 24 9.63 41.16 -38.10
C ASP A 24 9.64 40.43 -39.46
N TRP A 25 9.14 39.19 -39.50
CA TRP A 25 8.89 38.45 -40.74
C TRP A 25 7.39 38.32 -40.99
N ASN A 26 6.89 39.06 -41.99
CA ASN A 26 5.53 38.94 -42.51
C ASN A 26 5.51 38.02 -43.76
N PRO A 27 4.90 36.83 -43.71
CA PRO A 27 4.58 36.08 -44.91
C PRO A 27 3.37 36.67 -45.66
N PRO A 28 3.31 36.50 -47.00
CA PRO A 28 2.22 37.00 -47.82
C PRO A 28 0.92 36.23 -47.63
N ASP A 29 -0.18 36.99 -47.57
CA ASP A 29 -1.56 36.54 -47.60
C ASP A 29 -1.82 35.58 -48.77
N THR A 30 -2.10 34.31 -48.44
CA THR A 30 -2.71 33.37 -49.38
C THR A 30 -4.15 33.10 -48.97
N VAL A 31 -5.03 33.76 -49.71
CA VAL A 31 -6.48 33.58 -49.75
C VAL A 31 -6.82 32.16 -50.21
N GLY A 32 -7.53 31.43 -49.35
CA GLY A 32 -8.04 30.10 -49.63
C GLY A 32 -9.17 29.70 -48.67
N GLN A 33 -10.20 30.55 -48.54
CA GLN A 33 -11.41 30.23 -47.77
C GLN A 33 -12.27 29.20 -48.52
N GLY A 34 -12.14 27.95 -48.10
CA GLY A 34 -13.01 26.84 -48.47
C GLY A 34 -13.11 25.83 -47.33
N GLY A 35 -13.21 26.30 -46.08
CA GLY A 35 -13.28 25.46 -44.90
C GLY A 35 -14.73 25.07 -44.61
N SER A 36 -15.11 23.85 -44.99
CA SER A 36 -16.26 23.17 -44.39
C SER A 36 -15.96 23.00 -42.90
N SER A 37 -16.58 23.84 -42.07
CA SER A 37 -16.55 23.70 -40.62
C SER A 37 -17.32 22.43 -40.26
N SER A 38 -16.61 21.32 -40.18
CA SER A 38 -17.07 20.15 -39.44
C SER A 38 -17.21 20.60 -37.99
N GLU A 39 -18.41 21.04 -37.59
CA GLU A 39 -18.72 21.32 -36.20
C GLU A 39 -18.57 20.01 -35.42
N THR A 40 -17.49 19.90 -34.66
CA THR A 40 -17.32 18.83 -33.68
C THR A 40 -18.49 18.93 -32.69
N PRO A 41 -19.26 17.85 -32.45
CA PRO A 41 -20.34 17.87 -31.48
C PRO A 41 -19.83 18.36 -30.10
N PRO A 42 -20.63 19.10 -29.34
CA PRO A 42 -20.24 19.52 -28.00
C PRO A 42 -19.98 18.28 -27.11
N LEU A 43 -18.94 18.36 -26.29
CA LEU A 43 -18.56 17.29 -25.37
C LEU A 43 -19.67 17.02 -24.36
N THR A 44 -19.87 15.74 -24.02
CA THR A 44 -20.70 15.32 -22.88
C THR A 44 -20.11 15.85 -21.57
N VAL A 45 -20.90 15.89 -20.49
CA VAL A 45 -20.40 16.27 -19.14
C VAL A 45 -19.19 15.43 -18.76
N GLY A 46 -19.28 14.10 -18.94
CA GLY A 46 -18.16 13.20 -18.73
C GLY A 46 -16.93 13.51 -19.58
N GLY A 47 -17.14 13.79 -20.88
CA GLY A 47 -16.06 14.22 -21.77
C GLY A 47 -15.37 15.51 -21.30
N GLN A 48 -16.11 16.46 -20.73
CA GLN A 48 -15.54 17.68 -20.14
C GLN A 48 -14.71 17.38 -18.90
N ILE A 49 -15.13 16.43 -18.04
CA ILE A 49 -14.35 15.99 -16.87
C ILE A 49 -13.02 15.37 -17.32
N VAL A 50 -13.04 14.46 -18.31
CA VAL A 50 -11.81 13.82 -18.82
C VAL A 50 -10.87 14.84 -19.44
N VAL A 51 -11.38 15.78 -20.25
CA VAL A 51 -10.55 16.84 -20.83
C VAL A 51 -9.93 17.71 -19.75
N ALA A 52 -10.72 18.13 -18.75
CA ALA A 52 -10.20 18.92 -17.64
C ALA A 52 -9.13 18.17 -16.84
N ALA A 53 -9.29 16.87 -16.61
CA ALA A 53 -8.28 16.04 -15.94
C ALA A 53 -6.98 15.96 -16.77
N LYS A 54 -7.08 15.71 -18.09
CA LYS A 54 -5.91 15.70 -19.00
C LYS A 54 -5.17 17.04 -19.04
N GLU A 55 -5.89 18.15 -19.03
CA GLU A 55 -5.31 19.50 -19.13
C GLU A 55 -4.63 19.94 -17.84
N THR A 56 -5.18 19.55 -16.68
CA THR A 56 -4.74 20.07 -15.37
C THR A 56 -3.92 19.07 -14.55
N ILE A 57 -4.08 17.77 -14.79
CA ILE A 57 -3.39 16.69 -14.08
C ILE A 57 -2.82 15.67 -15.09
N PRO A 58 -1.92 16.07 -16.01
CA PRO A 58 -1.43 15.16 -17.04
C PRO A 58 -0.46 14.10 -16.53
N THR A 59 0.29 14.36 -15.46
CA THR A 59 1.33 13.44 -14.95
C THR A 59 1.11 13.02 -13.50
N MET A 60 1.82 11.98 -13.08
CA MET A 60 1.87 11.55 -11.68
C MET A 60 2.34 12.68 -10.73
N LEU A 61 3.30 13.52 -11.16
CA LEU A 61 3.73 14.68 -10.38
C LEU A 61 2.60 15.72 -10.23
N ASP A 62 1.82 15.96 -11.29
CA ASP A 62 0.66 16.86 -11.22
C ASP A 62 -0.42 16.29 -10.28
N LEU A 63 -0.62 14.98 -10.30
CA LEU A 63 -1.50 14.29 -9.36
C LEU A 63 -1.02 14.46 -7.92
N HIS A 64 0.27 14.23 -7.65
CA HIS A 64 0.85 14.40 -6.32
C HIS A 64 0.67 15.83 -5.81
N THR A 65 1.06 16.82 -6.61
CA THR A 65 1.01 18.23 -6.22
C THR A 65 -0.43 18.72 -6.00
N THR A 66 -1.36 18.30 -6.88
CA THR A 66 -2.76 18.72 -6.83
C THR A 66 -3.52 18.02 -5.72
N VAL A 67 -3.38 16.70 -5.57
CA VAL A 67 -4.22 15.90 -4.66
C VAL A 67 -3.57 15.74 -3.28
N PHE A 68 -2.34 15.26 -3.24
CA PHE A 68 -1.68 14.81 -2.02
C PHE A 68 -0.97 15.95 -1.30
N GLN A 69 -0.16 16.72 -2.02
CA GLN A 69 0.64 17.80 -1.44
C GLN A 69 -0.25 18.91 -0.86
N ARG A 70 -1.32 19.32 -1.56
CA ARG A 70 -2.23 20.37 -1.06
C ARG A 70 -2.80 20.03 0.33
N THR A 71 -2.98 18.74 0.58
CA THR A 71 -3.66 18.23 1.76
C THR A 71 -2.81 18.37 3.03
N CYS A 72 -1.50 18.56 2.90
CA CYS A 72 -0.58 18.53 4.06
C CYS A 72 0.47 19.65 4.05
N SER A 73 0.39 20.56 3.08
CA SER A 73 1.38 21.63 2.86
C SER A 73 1.43 22.76 3.90
N PRO A 74 0.35 23.19 4.57
CA PRO A 74 0.41 24.38 5.43
C PRO A 74 1.48 24.31 6.53
N ASP A 75 1.84 23.11 7.01
CA ASP A 75 2.84 22.89 8.06
C ASP A 75 4.06 22.07 7.59
N GLY A 76 4.37 22.02 6.28
CA GLY A 76 5.54 21.30 5.77
C GLY A 76 5.40 19.77 5.74
N GLY A 77 4.20 19.27 5.44
CA GLY A 77 3.95 17.84 5.22
C GLY A 77 3.71 17.04 6.51
N VAL A 78 3.39 17.69 7.63
CA VAL A 78 3.30 17.04 8.95
C VAL A 78 2.35 15.83 8.99
N CYS A 79 1.26 15.85 8.22
CA CYS A 79 0.27 14.76 8.25
C CYS A 79 0.68 13.50 7.47
N HIS A 80 1.71 13.56 6.63
CA HIS A 80 2.21 12.43 5.83
C HIS A 80 3.74 12.48 5.68
N ASN A 81 4.46 12.84 6.75
CA ASN A 81 5.92 12.78 6.76
C ASN A 81 6.39 11.41 7.27
N SER A 82 7.71 11.22 7.36
CA SER A 82 8.32 9.97 7.83
C SER A 82 7.93 9.47 9.23
N LYS A 83 7.16 10.25 10.01
CA LYS A 83 6.63 9.85 11.32
C LYS A 83 5.18 9.36 11.27
N GLU A 84 4.47 9.62 10.17
CA GLU A 84 3.08 9.21 9.95
C GLU A 84 3.03 8.25 8.76
N TYR A 85 2.15 7.26 8.79
CA TYR A 85 2.00 6.30 7.70
C TYR A 85 0.66 6.45 6.97
N PRO A 86 0.63 6.40 5.63
CA PRO A 86 1.79 6.38 4.74
C PRO A 86 2.51 7.72 4.67
N ASP A 87 3.81 7.67 4.41
CA ASP A 87 4.57 8.85 4.00
C ASP A 87 4.19 9.15 2.54
N LEU A 88 3.60 10.33 2.31
CA LEU A 88 3.16 10.83 1.01
C LEU A 88 3.69 12.25 0.76
N HIS A 89 4.72 12.70 1.52
CA HIS A 89 5.17 14.09 1.47
C HIS A 89 5.80 14.48 0.12
N THR A 90 6.39 13.52 -0.61
CA THR A 90 6.87 13.72 -1.98
C THR A 90 6.21 12.76 -2.96
N ALA A 91 6.27 13.12 -4.25
CA ALA A 91 5.89 12.22 -5.34
C ALA A 91 6.71 10.91 -5.31
N GLY A 92 7.97 10.96 -4.89
CA GLY A 92 8.79 9.76 -4.69
C GLY A 92 8.21 8.83 -3.63
N ASN A 93 7.74 9.37 -2.50
CA ASN A 93 7.12 8.55 -1.45
C ASN A 93 5.78 7.95 -1.89
N LEU A 94 5.00 8.69 -2.68
CA LEU A 94 3.78 8.14 -3.28
C LEU A 94 4.10 6.98 -4.26
N LEU A 95 5.17 7.06 -5.05
CA LEU A 95 5.63 5.90 -5.85
C LEU A 95 6.10 4.74 -4.97
N ASP A 96 6.88 5.03 -3.94
CA ASP A 96 7.38 4.02 -3.01
C ASP A 96 6.25 3.30 -2.27
N SER A 97 5.03 3.84 -2.29
CA SER A 97 3.84 3.24 -1.67
C SER A 97 3.25 2.07 -2.46
N ILE A 98 3.62 1.93 -3.74
CA ILE A 98 3.17 0.85 -4.62
C ILE A 98 3.62 -0.50 -4.04
N TRP A 99 2.68 -1.43 -3.93
CA TRP A 99 2.86 -2.75 -3.28
C TRP A 99 3.28 -2.72 -1.81
N LYS A 100 3.31 -1.56 -1.14
CA LYS A 100 3.62 -1.53 0.29
C LYS A 100 2.48 -2.14 1.10
N PRO A 101 2.80 -2.85 2.19
CA PRO A 101 1.78 -3.33 3.12
C PRO A 101 0.93 -2.17 3.61
N CYS A 102 -0.40 -2.29 3.59
CA CYS A 102 -1.25 -1.29 4.21
C CYS A 102 -1.34 -1.49 5.74
N ASN A 103 -1.96 -0.54 6.45
CA ASN A 103 -2.11 -0.55 7.92
C ASN A 103 -0.82 -0.56 8.75
N LEU A 104 0.33 -0.10 8.23
CA LEU A 104 1.58 -0.05 9.00
C LEU A 104 1.53 0.87 10.24
N ALA A 105 0.60 1.84 10.29
CA ALA A 105 0.36 2.67 11.48
C ALA A 105 -0.68 2.09 12.46
N GLU A 106 -1.39 1.02 12.10
CA GLU A 106 -2.39 0.44 13.00
C GLU A 106 -1.68 -0.41 14.05
N SER A 107 -1.89 -0.05 15.32
CA SER A 107 -1.29 -0.72 16.47
C SER A 107 -2.28 -1.65 17.17
N LYS A 108 -3.58 -1.47 16.91
CA LYS A 108 -4.64 -2.31 17.43
C LYS A 108 -5.00 -3.32 16.37
N SER A 109 -4.84 -4.60 16.70
CA SER A 109 -5.29 -5.73 15.88
C SER A 109 -6.65 -5.50 15.23
N GLN A 110 -7.64 -5.06 16.00
CA GLN A 110 -9.02 -4.86 15.54
C GLN A 110 -9.20 -3.75 14.48
N GLY A 111 -8.22 -2.88 14.28
CA GLY A 111 -8.26 -1.85 13.23
C GLY A 111 -7.65 -2.33 11.91
N VAL A 112 -7.02 -3.50 11.88
CA VAL A 112 -6.41 -4.04 10.67
C VAL A 112 -7.50 -4.52 9.74
N VAL A 113 -7.52 -3.92 8.55
CA VAL A 113 -8.34 -4.30 7.42
C VAL A 113 -7.91 -5.67 6.89
N ASP A 114 -8.86 -6.57 6.64
CA ASP A 114 -8.59 -7.91 6.11
C ASP A 114 -7.68 -7.86 4.88
N MET A 115 -8.02 -7.08 3.85
CA MET A 115 -7.20 -7.00 2.62
C MET A 115 -5.73 -6.58 2.82
N CYS A 116 -5.39 -6.04 3.99
CA CYS A 116 -4.05 -5.59 4.37
C CYS A 116 -3.29 -6.59 5.25
N GLU A 117 -3.90 -7.73 5.56
CA GLU A 117 -3.27 -8.74 6.38
C GLU A 117 -2.13 -9.41 5.61
N PRO A 118 -0.96 -9.59 6.26
CA PRO A 118 0.16 -10.28 5.65
C PRO A 118 -0.12 -11.78 5.55
N PRO A 119 0.64 -12.55 4.75
CA PRO A 119 0.48 -14.00 4.65
C PRO A 119 0.72 -14.76 5.96
N GLY A 120 1.35 -14.16 6.97
CA GLY A 120 1.71 -14.83 8.21
C GLY A 120 2.82 -15.87 8.04
N GLU A 121 3.57 -16.13 9.11
CA GLU A 121 4.65 -17.11 9.09
C GLU A 121 4.14 -18.55 9.07
N TRP A 122 4.97 -19.47 8.59
CA TRP A 122 4.67 -20.90 8.65
C TRP A 122 5.16 -21.52 9.95
N LEU A 123 4.31 -22.28 10.62
CA LEU A 123 4.71 -23.22 11.67
C LEU A 123 4.77 -24.64 11.10
N GLU A 124 5.87 -25.33 11.35
CA GLU A 124 6.03 -26.76 11.01
C GLU A 124 6.42 -27.58 12.24
N ILE A 125 5.72 -28.71 12.43
CA ILE A 125 6.01 -29.66 13.50
C ILE A 125 7.16 -30.59 13.08
N LEU A 126 8.20 -30.68 13.91
CA LEU A 126 9.44 -31.42 13.61
C LEU A 126 9.51 -32.81 14.25
N THR A 127 8.76 -33.05 15.33
CA THR A 127 8.77 -34.32 16.08
C THR A 127 7.35 -34.80 16.43
N GLY A 128 7.22 -36.03 16.94
CA GLY A 128 5.94 -36.64 17.30
C GLY A 128 5.14 -37.20 16.11
N THR A 129 3.89 -37.62 16.35
CA THR A 129 3.01 -38.19 15.30
C THR A 129 2.63 -37.20 14.20
N GLN A 130 2.69 -35.90 14.49
CA GLN A 130 2.32 -34.82 13.57
C GLN A 130 3.52 -34.24 12.82
N LYS A 131 4.66 -34.93 12.83
CA LYS A 131 5.86 -34.49 12.10
C LYS A 131 5.54 -34.20 10.64
N GLY A 132 5.96 -33.03 10.17
CA GLY A 132 5.73 -32.56 8.81
C GLY A 132 4.40 -31.83 8.61
N PHE A 133 3.52 -31.79 9.63
CA PHE A 133 2.37 -30.89 9.59
C PHE A 133 2.87 -29.44 9.54
N LYS A 134 2.36 -28.69 8.56
CA LYS A 134 2.74 -27.31 8.27
C LYS A 134 1.47 -26.48 8.04
N THR A 135 1.38 -25.32 8.70
CA THR A 135 0.25 -24.40 8.64
C THR A 135 0.72 -22.97 8.86
N ARG A 136 -0.05 -21.96 8.42
CA ARG A 136 0.26 -20.56 8.78
C ARG A 136 -0.10 -20.26 10.22
N ILE A 137 0.61 -19.28 10.78
CA ILE A 137 0.33 -18.67 12.07
C ILE A 137 -0.71 -17.57 11.85
N ALA A 138 -1.86 -17.70 12.51
CA ALA A 138 -2.89 -16.67 12.56
C ALA A 138 -2.38 -15.47 13.36
N TRP A 139 -2.02 -15.72 14.63
CA TRP A 139 -1.45 -14.73 15.52
C TRP A 139 -0.78 -15.41 16.70
N THR A 140 0.04 -14.65 17.43
CA THR A 140 0.65 -15.11 18.68
C THR A 140 0.41 -14.12 19.80
N ALA A 141 0.30 -14.60 21.05
CA ALA A 141 0.19 -13.72 22.21
C ALA A 141 0.62 -14.44 23.49
N PRO A 142 0.94 -13.68 24.56
CA PRO A 142 1.01 -14.25 25.89
C PRO A 142 -0.39 -14.63 26.40
N GLU A 143 -0.50 -15.79 27.05
CA GLU A 143 -1.71 -16.25 27.76
C GLU A 143 -1.28 -16.87 29.11
N ASP A 144 -1.57 -16.16 30.20
CA ASP A 144 -1.11 -16.46 31.56
C ASP A 144 0.42 -16.59 31.67
N SER A 145 0.91 -17.83 31.82
CA SER A 145 2.33 -18.20 31.95
C SER A 145 2.87 -18.91 30.70
N ARG A 146 2.09 -18.95 29.63
CA ARG A 146 2.40 -19.61 28.37
C ARG A 146 2.36 -18.59 27.23
N TRP A 147 2.97 -18.96 26.11
CA TRP A 147 2.77 -18.27 24.85
C TRP A 147 1.83 -19.11 24.00
N VAL A 148 0.76 -18.52 23.48
CA VAL A 148 -0.17 -19.18 22.56
C VAL A 148 0.17 -18.80 21.13
N ILE A 149 0.24 -19.81 20.27
CA ILE A 149 0.30 -19.63 18.81
C ILE A 149 -1.03 -20.16 18.27
N THR A 150 -1.80 -19.27 17.63
CA THR A 150 -3.02 -19.65 16.92
C THR A 150 -2.65 -19.93 15.47
N LEU A 151 -3.15 -21.04 14.95
CA LEU A 151 -2.87 -21.60 13.63
C LEU A 151 -4.06 -21.37 12.70
N GLU A 152 -3.80 -21.24 11.42
CA GLU A 152 -4.81 -21.19 10.36
C GLU A 152 -5.60 -22.49 10.27
N ALA A 153 -4.90 -23.63 10.20
CA ALA A 153 -5.52 -24.95 10.11
C ALA A 153 -5.44 -25.70 11.46
N PRO A 154 -6.48 -26.49 11.81
CA PRO A 154 -6.41 -27.35 12.99
C PRO A 154 -5.41 -28.48 12.77
N ILE A 155 -4.73 -28.89 13.84
CA ILE A 155 -3.80 -30.03 13.79
C ILE A 155 -4.57 -31.32 13.46
N PRO A 156 -4.20 -32.09 12.43
CA PRO A 156 -4.99 -33.23 11.97
C PRO A 156 -4.77 -34.49 12.82
N GLY A 157 -5.71 -35.45 12.74
CA GLY A 157 -5.51 -36.82 13.22
C GLY A 157 -5.44 -37.00 14.73
N GLU A 158 -4.59 -37.92 15.20
CA GLU A 158 -4.37 -38.23 16.62
C GLU A 158 -2.98 -37.74 17.08
N CYS A 159 -2.94 -37.09 18.24
CA CYS A 159 -1.72 -36.45 18.74
C CYS A 159 -1.12 -37.31 19.85
N TRP A 160 0.05 -37.89 19.60
CA TRP A 160 0.85 -38.56 20.63
C TRP A 160 2.34 -38.52 20.27
N PRO A 161 3.25 -38.12 21.17
CA PRO A 161 2.99 -37.43 22.43
C PRO A 161 2.31 -36.06 22.20
N HIS A 162 1.71 -35.47 23.25
CA HIS A 162 1.08 -34.14 23.20
C HIS A 162 2.08 -32.98 23.19
N VAL A 163 3.34 -33.26 22.90
CA VAL A 163 4.43 -32.30 22.87
C VAL A 163 5.28 -32.53 21.63
N ALA A 164 5.76 -31.47 21.00
CA ALA A 164 6.59 -31.56 19.81
C ALA A 164 7.66 -30.46 19.77
N GLY A 165 8.71 -30.72 19.01
CA GLY A 165 9.59 -29.68 18.47
C GLY A 165 8.96 -29.05 17.22
N PHE A 166 9.34 -27.83 16.91
CA PHE A 166 8.79 -27.06 15.80
C PHE A 166 9.81 -26.10 15.20
N ARG A 167 9.49 -25.58 14.02
CA ARG A 167 10.13 -24.40 13.45
C ARG A 167 9.10 -23.40 12.95
N ILE A 168 9.49 -22.13 12.95
CA ILE A 168 8.79 -21.03 12.30
C ILE A 168 9.64 -20.56 11.13
N VAL A 169 9.03 -20.50 9.95
CA VAL A 169 9.67 -20.15 8.69
C VAL A 169 8.96 -18.95 8.08
N ALA A 170 9.73 -18.04 7.48
CA ALA A 170 9.23 -16.84 6.84
C ALA A 170 8.11 -17.15 5.80
N GLY A 171 7.03 -16.38 5.86
CA GLY A 171 5.82 -16.49 5.05
C GLY A 171 5.93 -15.82 3.68
N ASP A 172 7.01 -15.07 3.45
CA ASP A 172 7.35 -14.34 2.22
C ASP A 172 7.94 -15.25 1.11
N GLY A 173 8.09 -16.54 1.37
CA GLY A 173 8.64 -17.52 0.44
C GLY A 173 10.18 -17.61 0.43
N SER A 174 10.88 -16.82 1.25
CA SER A 174 12.35 -16.86 1.37
C SER A 174 12.87 -18.17 1.96
N ASN A 175 12.01 -18.90 2.69
CA ASN A 175 12.37 -20.05 3.53
C ASN A 175 13.35 -19.72 4.66
N GLU A 176 13.47 -18.45 5.07
CA GLU A 176 14.25 -18.07 6.26
C GLU A 176 13.66 -18.75 7.51
N VAL A 177 14.51 -19.41 8.30
CA VAL A 177 14.11 -19.97 9.60
C VAL A 177 14.21 -18.88 10.65
N LEU A 178 13.07 -18.42 11.15
CA LEU A 178 12.98 -17.39 12.17
C LEU A 178 13.22 -17.96 13.57
N LEU A 179 12.75 -19.19 13.78
CA LEU A 179 12.84 -19.90 15.04
C LEU A 179 12.84 -21.41 14.79
N GLU A 180 13.67 -22.17 15.50
CA GLU A 180 13.66 -23.63 15.46
C GLU A 180 14.00 -24.21 16.84
N LEU A 181 13.13 -25.07 17.35
CA LEU A 181 13.26 -25.69 18.66
C LEU A 181 12.96 -27.19 18.54
N PHE A 182 13.98 -28.03 18.66
CA PHE A 182 13.84 -29.50 18.60
C PHE A 182 13.34 -30.13 19.90
N GLN A 183 13.27 -29.36 20.98
CA GLN A 183 12.79 -29.86 22.27
C GLN A 183 11.27 -30.03 22.22
N GLU A 184 10.75 -31.02 22.95
CA GLU A 184 9.30 -31.30 23.05
C GLU A 184 8.61 -30.27 23.98
N ILE A 185 8.56 -29.01 23.55
CA ILE A 185 8.05 -27.87 24.34
C ILE A 185 6.72 -27.32 23.82
N LEU A 186 6.36 -27.63 22.57
CA LEU A 186 5.11 -27.20 21.96
C LEU A 186 3.99 -28.18 22.35
N GLU A 187 3.09 -27.78 23.23
CA GLU A 187 1.88 -28.55 23.56
C GLU A 187 0.93 -28.54 22.35
N VAL A 188 0.63 -29.73 21.84
CA VAL A 188 -0.23 -29.93 20.67
C VAL A 188 -1.47 -30.76 21.01
N LYS A 189 -2.63 -30.30 20.53
CA LYS A 189 -3.89 -31.02 20.61
C LYS A 189 -4.51 -31.11 19.22
N CYS A 190 -4.81 -32.32 18.80
CA CYS A 190 -5.39 -32.55 17.48
C CYS A 190 -6.84 -32.06 17.45
N GLY A 191 -7.27 -31.57 16.29
CA GLY A 191 -8.53 -30.86 16.08
C GLY A 191 -8.54 -29.44 16.62
N GLN A 192 -7.42 -28.92 17.14
CA GLN A 192 -7.31 -27.55 17.65
C GLN A 192 -6.42 -26.69 16.75
N THR A 193 -6.73 -25.40 16.71
CA THR A 193 -5.90 -24.36 16.09
C THR A 193 -4.97 -23.68 17.10
N LYS A 194 -5.04 -24.02 18.38
CA LYS A 194 -4.18 -23.44 19.41
C LYS A 194 -3.11 -24.43 19.84
N VAL A 195 -1.87 -23.97 19.82
CA VAL A 195 -0.73 -24.65 20.45
C VAL A 195 -0.09 -23.75 21.49
N TYR A 196 0.51 -24.37 22.51
CA TYR A 196 1.07 -23.64 23.64
C TYR A 196 2.55 -23.92 23.78
N LEU A 197 3.34 -22.87 23.93
CA LEU A 197 4.74 -23.00 24.34
C LEU A 197 4.79 -23.07 25.87
N ASN A 198 5.15 -24.23 26.37
CA ASN A 198 5.37 -24.43 27.79
C ASN A 198 6.68 -23.79 28.24
N TYR A 199 6.71 -23.32 29.48
CA TYR A 199 7.91 -22.73 30.10
C TYR A 199 8.44 -21.48 29.38
N PHE A 200 7.57 -20.72 28.70
CA PHE A 200 7.96 -19.51 27.95
C PHE A 200 8.73 -18.50 28.82
N ASN A 201 8.37 -18.38 30.09
CA ASN A 201 9.06 -17.52 31.05
C ASN A 201 10.50 -17.96 31.38
N THR A 202 10.89 -19.19 31.01
CA THR A 202 12.27 -19.70 31.17
C THR A 202 13.12 -19.51 29.93
N PHE A 203 12.52 -19.11 28.80
CA PHE A 203 13.24 -18.87 27.57
C PHE A 203 14.10 -17.61 27.65
N GLY A 204 15.22 -17.63 26.93
CA GLY A 204 16.09 -16.46 26.82
C GLY A 204 15.38 -15.31 26.08
N PRO A 205 15.86 -14.07 26.27
CA PRO A 205 15.27 -12.88 25.68
C PRO A 205 15.16 -12.96 24.15
N GLU A 206 16.12 -13.61 23.48
CA GLU A 206 16.10 -13.80 22.02
C GLU A 206 14.85 -14.52 21.51
N LEU A 207 14.40 -15.57 22.22
CA LEU A 207 13.21 -16.33 21.85
C LEU A 207 11.93 -15.55 22.15
N GLN A 208 11.90 -14.84 23.29
CA GLN A 208 10.78 -13.98 23.64
C GLN A 208 10.63 -12.85 22.63
N ASP A 209 11.74 -12.21 22.25
CA ASP A 209 11.79 -11.15 21.24
C ASP A 209 11.38 -11.67 19.86
N ALA A 210 11.82 -12.88 19.48
CA ALA A 210 11.41 -13.48 18.22
C ALA A 210 9.89 -13.67 18.14
N LEU A 211 9.28 -14.25 19.17
CA LEU A 211 7.83 -14.47 19.19
C LEU A 211 7.03 -13.17 19.30
N GLN A 212 7.56 -12.18 20.01
CA GLN A 212 6.87 -10.90 20.21
C GLN A 212 6.99 -9.96 19.00
N TRP A 213 8.14 -9.95 18.31
CA TRP A 213 8.46 -8.91 17.33
C TRP A 213 8.82 -9.42 15.94
N ARG A 214 9.30 -10.67 15.80
CA ARG A 214 9.75 -11.21 14.52
C ARG A 214 8.72 -12.11 13.84
N VAL A 215 7.90 -12.81 14.62
CA VAL A 215 6.86 -13.69 14.07
C VAL A 215 5.64 -12.87 13.67
N GLN A 216 5.38 -12.79 12.36
CA GLN A 216 4.19 -12.14 11.81
C GLN A 216 3.00 -13.11 11.77
N GLY A 217 1.85 -12.68 12.30
CA GLY A 217 0.58 -13.40 12.15
C GLY A 217 -0.15 -12.99 10.87
N GLY A 218 -0.85 -13.93 10.24
CA GLY A 218 -1.64 -13.69 9.04
C GLY A 218 -3.12 -13.31 9.26
N ASP A 219 -3.57 -13.34 10.51
CA ASP A 219 -4.89 -12.85 10.98
C ASP A 219 -4.65 -12.01 12.25
N PRO A 220 -3.99 -10.85 12.13
CA PRO A 220 -3.74 -9.98 13.26
C PRO A 220 -5.03 -9.49 13.91
N ASN A 221 -6.13 -9.28 13.17
CA ASN A 221 -7.38 -8.74 13.70
C ASN A 221 -8.24 -9.79 14.44
N ARG A 222 -7.90 -11.07 14.28
CA ARG A 222 -8.47 -12.25 14.97
C ARG A 222 -9.92 -12.52 14.60
N ASN A 223 -10.33 -12.20 13.37
CA ASN A 223 -11.68 -12.47 12.90
C ASN A 223 -11.80 -13.83 12.17
N GLY A 224 -10.67 -14.54 11.98
CA GLY A 224 -10.63 -15.85 11.30
C GLY A 224 -10.60 -15.76 9.77
N VAL A 225 -10.53 -14.54 9.22
CA VAL A 225 -10.24 -14.27 7.83
C VAL A 225 -8.72 -14.11 7.69
N PHE A 226 -8.16 -14.61 6.59
CA PHE A 226 -6.74 -14.52 6.29
C PHE A 226 -6.58 -13.67 5.05
N GLY A 227 -6.46 -12.37 5.25
CA GLY A 227 -6.70 -11.45 4.15
C GLY A 227 -5.56 -11.28 3.14
N TYR A 228 -4.44 -11.99 3.33
CA TYR A 228 -3.37 -12.07 2.34
C TYR A 228 -3.84 -12.59 0.98
N ASP A 229 -4.85 -13.46 0.95
CA ASP A 229 -5.42 -13.99 -0.29
C ASP A 229 -6.19 -12.93 -1.08
N PHE A 230 -6.54 -11.80 -0.47
CA PHE A 230 -7.20 -10.69 -1.16
C PHE A 230 -6.22 -9.83 -1.95
N GLY A 231 -4.92 -9.99 -1.75
CA GLY A 231 -3.89 -9.30 -2.54
C GLY A 231 -3.94 -7.78 -2.44
N GLY A 232 -4.46 -7.24 -1.34
CA GLY A 232 -4.50 -5.81 -1.10
C GLY A 232 -3.13 -5.24 -0.76
N ALA A 233 -2.93 -3.99 -1.12
CA ALA A 233 -1.76 -3.20 -0.75
C ALA A 233 -2.15 -1.74 -0.61
N LEU A 234 -1.21 -0.90 -0.19
CA LEU A 234 -1.47 0.54 -0.14
C LEU A 234 -1.89 1.08 -1.52
N ILE A 235 -1.19 0.65 -2.57
CA ILE A 235 -1.57 0.83 -3.98
C ILE A 235 -1.28 -0.47 -4.73
N VAL A 236 -2.28 -0.97 -5.46
CA VAL A 236 -2.21 -2.15 -6.32
C VAL A 236 -2.38 -1.70 -7.78
N PRO A 237 -1.32 -1.72 -8.60
CA PRO A 237 -1.39 -1.38 -10.02
C PRO A 237 -2.51 -2.16 -10.73
N GLY A 238 -3.36 -1.43 -11.47
CA GLY A 238 -4.45 -2.02 -12.24
C GLY A 238 -5.70 -2.37 -11.42
N GLU A 239 -5.68 -2.32 -10.09
CA GLU A 239 -6.79 -2.80 -9.25
C GLU A 239 -7.23 -1.76 -8.22
N LEU A 240 -8.32 -1.05 -8.54
CA LEU A 240 -8.89 0.00 -7.69
C LEU A 240 -9.43 -0.56 -6.37
N GLU A 241 -10.11 -1.70 -6.43
CA GLU A 241 -10.78 -2.37 -5.33
C GLU A 241 -9.82 -3.04 -4.34
N ARG A 242 -8.53 -3.12 -4.70
CA ARG A 242 -7.44 -3.62 -3.85
C ARG A 242 -6.46 -2.54 -3.40
N SER A 243 -6.62 -1.32 -3.89
CA SER A 243 -5.78 -0.17 -3.56
C SER A 243 -6.30 0.52 -2.29
N TYR A 244 -5.75 0.15 -1.14
CA TYR A 244 -6.21 0.63 0.17
C TYR A 244 -6.22 2.16 0.30
N LEU A 245 -5.25 2.86 -0.28
CA LEU A 245 -5.21 4.33 -0.26
C LEU A 245 -6.47 4.94 -0.88
N LEU A 246 -6.87 4.44 -2.05
CA LEU A 246 -8.08 4.89 -2.76
C LEU A 246 -9.33 4.61 -1.91
N LEU A 247 -9.46 3.38 -1.42
CA LEU A 247 -10.59 2.97 -0.58
C LEU A 247 -10.70 3.80 0.71
N ARG A 248 -9.55 4.16 1.31
CA ARG A 248 -9.49 5.06 2.47
C ARG A 248 -9.94 6.47 2.14
N MET A 249 -9.60 6.98 0.97
CA MET A 249 -10.05 8.30 0.55
C MET A 249 -11.56 8.30 0.26
N LEU A 250 -12.10 7.22 -0.31
CA LEU A 250 -13.53 7.05 -0.55
C LEU A 250 -14.34 6.82 0.73
N GLY A 251 -13.67 6.44 1.82
CA GLY A 251 -14.33 6.14 3.09
C GLY A 251 -15.09 4.82 3.11
N VAL A 252 -14.74 3.89 2.22
CA VAL A 252 -15.38 2.57 2.08
C VAL A 252 -14.67 1.47 2.88
N VAL A 253 -13.68 1.84 3.68
CA VAL A 253 -12.96 0.96 4.61
C VAL A 253 -12.84 1.63 6.00
N PRO A 254 -12.74 0.87 7.10
CA PRO A 254 -12.68 1.39 8.47
C PRO A 254 -11.63 2.47 8.72
N GLY A 255 -11.94 3.32 9.70
CA GLY A 255 -11.18 4.51 10.08
C GLY A 255 -11.73 5.78 9.43
N THR A 256 -11.13 6.92 9.77
CA THR A 256 -11.61 8.21 9.24
C THR A 256 -11.17 8.38 7.78
N PRO A 257 -12.09 8.74 6.86
CA PRO A 257 -11.73 8.98 5.46
C PRO A 257 -10.68 10.07 5.29
N MET A 258 -9.86 9.94 4.25
CA MET A 258 -8.91 10.98 3.84
C MET A 258 -9.48 11.80 2.68
N PRO A 259 -9.16 13.11 2.55
CA PRO A 259 -8.31 13.91 3.41
C PRO A 259 -9.01 14.37 4.71
N LEU A 260 -8.29 14.35 5.86
CA LEU A 260 -8.87 14.73 7.16
C LEU A 260 -9.15 16.22 7.33
N ALA A 261 -8.35 17.08 6.70
CA ALA A 261 -8.28 18.52 7.01
C ALA A 261 -8.43 19.43 5.78
N ASN A 262 -9.00 18.94 4.67
CA ASN A 262 -9.08 19.71 3.42
C ASN A 262 -10.41 19.54 2.70
N GLN A 263 -10.59 20.33 1.64
CA GLN A 263 -11.71 20.18 0.72
C GLN A 263 -11.69 18.76 0.12
N PRO A 264 -12.86 18.10 -0.01
CA PRO A 264 -12.97 16.88 -0.77
C PRO A 264 -12.41 17.04 -2.18
N LEU A 265 -11.91 15.94 -2.75
CA LEU A 265 -11.51 15.90 -4.16
C LEU A 265 -12.73 16.16 -5.05
N ASP A 266 -12.51 16.89 -6.13
CA ASP A 266 -13.51 17.01 -7.19
C ASP A 266 -13.38 15.91 -8.26
N ASP A 267 -14.32 15.84 -9.20
CA ASP A 267 -14.46 14.69 -10.11
C ASP A 267 -13.23 14.44 -10.98
N LYS A 268 -12.54 15.49 -11.44
CA LYS A 268 -11.32 15.33 -12.25
C LYS A 268 -10.14 14.81 -11.42
N GLU A 269 -10.09 15.16 -10.14
CA GLU A 269 -9.04 14.72 -9.22
C GLU A 269 -9.23 13.26 -8.82
N TRP A 270 -10.48 12.85 -8.57
CA TRP A 270 -10.83 11.44 -8.41
C TRP A 270 -10.51 10.63 -9.65
N LEU A 271 -10.91 11.13 -10.82
CA LEU A 271 -10.63 10.46 -12.09
C LEU A 271 -9.13 10.30 -12.33
N ALA A 272 -8.33 11.34 -12.09
CA ALA A 272 -6.88 11.29 -12.23
C ALA A 272 -6.25 10.22 -11.33
N LEU A 273 -6.68 10.15 -10.06
CA LEU A 273 -6.22 9.13 -9.12
C LEU A 273 -6.57 7.71 -9.59
N MET A 274 -7.82 7.49 -9.99
CA MET A 274 -8.28 6.18 -10.47
C MET A 274 -7.53 5.76 -11.75
N CYS A 275 -7.44 6.64 -12.73
CA CYS A 275 -6.72 6.33 -13.98
C CYS A 275 -5.23 6.12 -13.76
N TRP A 276 -4.59 6.88 -12.86
CA TRP A 276 -3.21 6.63 -12.50
C TRP A 276 -3.01 5.21 -11.97
N ILE A 277 -3.84 4.77 -11.01
CA ILE A 277 -3.76 3.41 -10.44
C ILE A 277 -3.99 2.35 -11.53
N GLU A 278 -5.04 2.50 -12.35
CA GLU A 278 -5.39 1.54 -13.40
C GLU A 278 -4.29 1.40 -14.47
N THR A 279 -3.61 2.51 -14.80
CA THR A 279 -2.63 2.55 -15.90
C THR A 279 -1.19 2.66 -15.42
N LEU A 280 -0.91 2.29 -14.17
CA LEU A 280 0.45 2.24 -13.63
C LEU A 280 1.33 1.32 -14.50
N SER A 281 2.51 1.80 -14.87
CA SER A 281 3.49 1.01 -15.62
C SER A 281 4.25 0.05 -14.69
N ASP A 282 4.95 -0.94 -15.27
CA ASP A 282 5.82 -1.87 -14.51
C ASP A 282 7.02 -1.16 -13.85
N THR A 283 7.40 0.02 -14.37
CA THR A 283 8.53 0.83 -13.88
C THR A 283 8.08 2.28 -13.73
N PRO A 284 7.22 2.57 -12.73
CA PRO A 284 6.56 3.85 -12.65
C PRO A 284 7.54 4.98 -12.30
N SER A 285 7.33 6.13 -12.91
CA SER A 285 8.13 7.35 -12.72
C SER A 285 7.24 8.53 -12.34
N VAL A 286 7.81 9.50 -11.61
CA VAL A 286 7.08 10.71 -11.21
C VAL A 286 6.65 11.56 -12.40
N MET A 287 7.32 11.40 -13.54
CA MET A 287 7.01 12.10 -14.78
C MET A 287 6.10 11.30 -15.73
N ASP A 288 5.62 10.13 -15.31
CA ASP A 288 4.73 9.32 -16.16
C ASP A 288 3.43 10.07 -16.42
N VAL A 289 3.03 10.06 -17.69
CA VAL A 289 1.75 10.60 -18.14
C VAL A 289 0.65 9.62 -17.77
N ILE A 290 -0.44 10.12 -17.20
CA ILE A 290 -1.62 9.31 -16.86
C ILE A 290 -2.37 8.97 -18.14
N ASP A 291 -2.59 7.67 -18.41
CA ASP A 291 -3.29 7.22 -19.62
C ASP A 291 -4.81 7.20 -19.42
N TYR A 292 -5.41 8.38 -19.50
CA TYR A 292 -6.86 8.54 -19.43
C TYR A 292 -7.61 7.86 -20.59
N ASP A 293 -6.96 7.57 -21.73
CA ASP A 293 -7.60 6.91 -22.87
C ASP A 293 -7.64 5.38 -22.69
N GLY A 294 -6.64 4.82 -22.02
CA GLY A 294 -6.58 3.41 -21.62
C GLY A 294 -7.44 3.05 -20.42
N CYS A 295 -7.69 4.01 -19.53
CA CYS A 295 -8.41 3.89 -18.25
C CYS A 295 -9.91 3.53 -18.38
N GLU A 296 -10.40 2.55 -17.62
CA GLU A 296 -11.81 2.15 -17.55
C GLU A 296 -12.65 3.15 -16.75
N ALA A 297 -12.10 3.78 -15.72
CA ALA A 297 -12.79 4.84 -14.98
C ALA A 297 -13.16 6.01 -15.91
N ALA A 298 -12.25 6.43 -16.80
CA ALA A 298 -12.52 7.49 -17.78
C ALA A 298 -13.60 7.10 -18.79
N LYS A 299 -13.58 5.84 -19.29
CA LYS A 299 -14.62 5.31 -20.18
C LYS A 299 -15.99 5.33 -19.51
N THR A 300 -16.04 4.98 -18.22
CA THR A 300 -17.27 5.04 -17.42
C THR A 300 -17.79 6.46 -17.32
N VAL A 301 -16.94 7.41 -16.90
CA VAL A 301 -17.30 8.83 -16.78
C VAL A 301 -17.80 9.40 -18.10
N ILE A 302 -17.14 9.12 -19.23
CA ILE A 302 -17.58 9.59 -20.57
C ILE A 302 -19.00 9.09 -20.88
N LYS A 303 -19.30 7.84 -20.52
CA LYS A 303 -20.56 7.16 -20.81
C LYS A 303 -21.70 7.61 -19.90
N THR A 304 -21.45 7.74 -18.60
CA THR A 304 -22.49 7.97 -17.58
C THR A 304 -22.56 9.44 -17.14
N GLY A 305 -21.46 10.18 -17.25
CA GLY A 305 -21.29 11.49 -16.62
C GLY A 305 -20.95 11.43 -15.13
N GLU A 306 -20.72 10.24 -14.58
CA GLU A 306 -20.49 9.99 -13.15
C GLU A 306 -19.24 9.11 -12.95
N LEU A 307 -18.54 9.30 -11.83
CA LEU A 307 -17.42 8.43 -11.44
C LEU A 307 -17.90 6.98 -11.23
N PRO A 308 -17.05 5.97 -11.50
CA PRO A 308 -17.39 4.59 -11.20
C PRO A 308 -17.62 4.40 -9.69
N GLU A 309 -18.62 3.61 -9.33
CA GLU A 309 -18.82 3.16 -7.96
C GLU A 309 -17.78 2.10 -7.63
N ILE A 310 -16.93 2.37 -6.64
CA ILE A 310 -15.88 1.45 -6.20
C ILE A 310 -16.31 0.88 -4.86
N SER A 311 -16.46 -0.44 -4.84
CA SER A 311 -16.66 -1.19 -3.60
C SER A 311 -15.40 -2.00 -3.31
N PRO A 312 -14.98 -2.14 -2.05
CA PRO A 312 -13.90 -3.07 -1.72
C PRO A 312 -14.31 -4.48 -2.19
N VAL A 313 -13.34 -5.27 -2.66
CA VAL A 313 -13.56 -6.70 -2.93
C VAL A 313 -14.25 -7.29 -1.69
N GLU A 314 -15.41 -7.96 -1.89
CA GLU A 314 -16.31 -8.42 -0.82
C GLU A 314 -15.60 -9.24 0.24
N VAL A 315 -14.98 -8.57 1.20
CA VAL A 315 -14.43 -9.19 2.39
C VAL A 315 -14.33 -8.17 3.50
N TRP A 316 -15.42 -8.10 4.25
CA TRP A 316 -15.45 -7.54 5.58
C TRP A 316 -16.49 -8.36 6.35
N PRO A 317 -16.17 -9.02 7.48
CA PRO A 317 -17.20 -9.57 8.34
C PRO A 317 -18.11 -8.48 8.93
#